data_AF-A0A924LKS4-F1
#
_entry.id   AF-A0A924LKS4-F1
#
_cell.length_a   1.000
_cell.length_b   1.000
_cell.length_c   1.000
_cell.angle_alpha   90.00
_cell.angle_beta   90.00
_cell.angle_gamma   90.00
#
_symmetry.space_group_name_H-M   'P 1'
#
loop_
_entity.id
_entity.type
_entity.pdbx_description
1 polymer ?
#
loop_
_entity_poly.entity_id
_entity_poly.type
_entity_poly.pdbx_seq_one_letter_code
_entity_poly.pdbx_strand_id
1 'polypeptide(L)' 'MARPETGLRGGDALHLAIAANRRASAIYSLDKGLVKAGKMLGLPVSRGIPAGR' A
#
# COMPACT_ATOMS: atom_id res chain seq x y z
N MET A 1 5.44 -6.40 -14.22
CA MET A 1 4.40 -5.84 -15.12
C MET A 1 3.38 -5.13 -14.26
N ALA A 2 3.02 -3.88 -14.59
CA ALA A 2 1.97 -3.15 -13.89
C ALA A 2 0.61 -3.83 -14.16
N ARG A 3 -0.19 -4.05 -13.12
CA ARG A 3 -1.54 -4.65 -13.21
C ARG A 3 -2.59 -3.52 -13.20
N PRO A 4 -3.11 -3.09 -14.37
CA PRO A 4 -4.03 -1.95 -14.45
C PRO A 4 -5.33 -2.15 -13.65
N GLU A 5 -5.74 -3.40 -13.48
CA GLU A 5 -6.85 -3.84 -12.61
C GLU A 5 -6.73 -3.43 -11.12
N THR A 6 -5.53 -3.05 -10.67
CA THR A 6 -5.32 -2.53 -9.32
C THR A 6 -5.69 -1.03 -9.17
N GLY A 7 -5.83 -0.30 -10.28
CA GLY A 7 -6.04 1.15 -10.29
C GLY A 7 -4.88 1.96 -9.71
N LEU A 8 -3.73 1.33 -9.46
CA LEU A 8 -2.53 1.96 -8.91
C LEU A 8 -1.93 2.94 -9.92
N ARG A 9 -1.67 4.18 -9.50
CA ARG A 9 -0.76 5.06 -10.24
C ARG A 9 0.67 4.52 -10.09
N GLY A 10 1.56 4.81 -11.04
CA GLY A 10 2.93 4.27 -11.02
C GLY A 10 3.68 4.52 -9.71
N GLY A 11 3.45 5.67 -9.06
CA GLY A 11 4.04 6.01 -7.76
C GLY A 11 3.54 5.14 -6.60
N ASP A 12 2.29 4.69 -6.63
CA ASP A 12 1.73 3.82 -5.58
C ASP A 12 2.32 2.40 -5.67
N ALA A 13 2.49 1.90 -6.91
CA ALA A 13 3.09 0.59 -7.15
C ALA A 13 4.56 0.56 -6.69
N LEU A 14 5.33 1.64 -6.93
CA LEU A 14 6.71 1.76 -6.46
C LEU A 14 6.78 1.78 -4.93
N HIS A 15 5.92 2.54 -4.26
CA HIS A 15 5.85 2.58 -2.81
C HIS A 15 5.61 1.18 -2.21
N LEU A 16 4.61 0.45 -2.73
CA LEU A 16 4.29 -0.89 -2.27
C LEU A 16 5.45 -1.88 -2.52
N ALA A 17 6.12 -1.78 -3.67
CA ALA A 17 7.26 -2.63 -4.01
C ALA A 17 8.45 -2.42 -3.05
N ILE A 18 8.77 -1.16 -2.74
CA ILE A 18 9.84 -0.83 -1.79
C ILE A 18 9.49 -1.39 -0.40
N ALA A 19 8.27 -1.12 0.09
CA ALA A 19 7.85 -1.57 1.42
C ALA A 19 7.84 -3.10 1.54
N ALA A 20 7.39 -3.81 0.50
CA ALA A 20 7.41 -5.26 0.44
C ALA A 20 8.84 -5.82 0.46
N ASN A 21 9.73 -5.27 -0.38
CA ASN A 21 11.13 -5.72 -0.46
C ASN A 21 11.90 -5.47 0.85
N ARG A 22 11.53 -4.42 1.59
CA ARG A 22 12.12 -4.13 2.90
C ARG A 22 11.42 -4.83 4.08
N ARG A 23 10.42 -5.68 3.82
CA ARG A 23 9.62 -6.38 4.84
C ARG A 23 9.05 -5.42 5.89
N ALA A 24 8.51 -4.29 5.43
CA ALA A 24 7.88 -3.32 6.32
C ALA A 24 6.79 -4.00 7.16
N SER A 25 6.82 -3.77 8.47
CA SER A 25 5.86 -4.34 9.41
C SER A 25 4.45 -3.77 9.24
N ALA A 26 4.34 -2.53 8.76
CA ALA A 26 3.08 -1.89 8.39
C ALA A 26 3.30 -0.81 7.33
N ILE A 27 2.28 -0.58 6.49
CA ILE A 27 2.22 0.52 5.50
C ILE A 27 0.97 1.34 5.79
N TYR A 28 1.17 2.60 6.17
CA TYR A 28 0.07 3.52 6.44
C TYR A 28 -0.10 4.50 5.28
N SER A 29 -1.33 4.65 4.80
CA SER A 29 -1.65 5.67 3.80
C SER A 29 -3.05 6.24 4.01
N LEU A 30 -3.23 7.52 3.70
CA LEU A 30 -4.54 8.16 3.62
C LEU A 30 -5.21 7.92 2.27
N ASP A 31 -4.43 7.51 1.26
CA ASP A 31 -4.94 7.20 -0.07
C ASP A 31 -5.71 5.88 -0.07
N LYS A 32 -7.00 5.94 -0.43
CA LYS A 32 -7.88 4.78 -0.43
C LYS A 32 -7.52 3.77 -1.53
N GLY A 33 -6.97 4.22 -2.65
CA GLY A 33 -6.53 3.39 -3.77
C GLY A 33 -5.29 2.58 -3.40
N LEU A 34 -4.28 3.22 -2.81
CA LEU A 34 -3.08 2.55 -2.32
C LEU A 34 -3.41 1.51 -1.25
N VAL A 35 -4.26 1.85 -0.28
CA VAL A 35 -4.69 0.89 0.76
C VAL A 35 -5.43 -0.30 0.12
N LYS A 36 -6.31 -0.07 -0.86
CA LYS A 36 -7.01 -1.15 -1.56
C LYS A 36 -6.03 -2.07 -2.29
N ALA A 37 -5.11 -1.48 -3.03
CA ALA A 37 -4.14 -2.24 -3.82
C ALA A 37 -3.13 -2.99 -2.95
N GLY A 38 -2.64 -2.38 -1.85
CA GLY A 38 -1.79 -3.07 -0.88
C GLY A 38 -2.49 -4.29 -0.27
N LYS A 39 -3.79 -4.19 0.03
CA LYS A 39 -4.60 -5.35 0.47
C LYS A 39 -4.71 -6.43 -0.61
N MET A 40 -4.93 -6.05 -1.88
CA MET A 40 -4.96 -7.01 -2.99
C MET A 40 -3.63 -7.76 -3.18
N LEU A 41 -2.52 -7.13 -2.81
CA LEU A 41 -1.18 -7.72 -2.85
C LEU A 41 -0.81 -8.50 -1.56
N GLY A 42 -1.72 -8.59 -0.58
CA GLY A 42 -1.46 -9.27 0.70
C GLY A 42 -0.48 -8.54 1.62
N LEU A 43 -0.28 -7.23 1.42
CA LEU A 43 0.65 -6.43 2.23
C LEU A 43 -0.03 -5.88 3.50
N PRO A 44 0.72 -5.67 4.60
CA PRO A 44 0.19 -5.20 5.88
C PRO A 44 -0.12 -3.70 5.82
N VAL A 45 -1.18 -3.33 5.10
CA VAL A 45 -1.56 -1.93 4.85
C VAL A 45 -2.79 -1.51 5.64
N SER A 46 -2.79 -0.29 6.16
CA SER A 46 -3.96 0.29 6.84
C SER A 46 -4.12 1.78 6.58
N ARG A 47 -5.30 2.32 6.89
CA ARG A 47 -5.61 3.73 6.69
C ARG A 47 -5.18 4.54 7.91
N GLY A 48 -4.10 5.30 7.75
CA GLY A 48 -3.57 6.19 8.79
C GLY A 48 -3.13 5.48 10.07
N ILE A 49 -2.61 6.26 11.01
CA ILE A 49 -2.39 5.80 12.39
C ILE A 49 -3.69 6.12 13.16
N PRO A 50 -4.25 5.18 13.96
CA PRO A 50 -5.36 5.52 14.83
C PRO A 50 -4.99 6.74 15.66
N ALA A 51 -5.82 7.79 15.64
CA ALA A 51 -5.64 8.91 16.54
C ALA A 51 -5.78 8.39 17.98
N GLY A 52 -4.66 8.23 18.68
CA GLY A 52 -4.63 7.80 20.07
C GLY A 52 -3.79 6.55 20.31
N ARG A 53 -2.52 6.78 20.67
CA ARG A 53 -1.95 6.18 21.87
C ARG A 53 -1.14 7.25 22.57
#